data_AF-A0A3B1DV13-F1
#
_entry.id   AF-A0A3B1DV13-F1
#
_cell.length_a   1.000
_cell.length_b   1.000
_cell.length_c   1.000
_cell.angle_alpha   90.00
_cell.angle_beta   90.00
_cell.angle_gamma   90.00
#
_symmetry.space_group_name_H-M   'P 1'
#
loop_
_entity.id
_entity.type
_entity.pdbx_description
1 polymer ?
#
loop_
_entity_poly.entity_id
_entity_poly.type
_entity_poly.pdbx_seq_one_letter_code
_entity_poly.pdbx_strand_id
1 'polypeptide(L)'
;MSPAKAPEPLPPPLPAENLHATLLHSGALRLDWEGTTAHGTCYTLWRRLDPNTPASLLGAVCLRSFVDETLPAGTPEAVYFVRTHRGELTSDDSTHITVRLGVTGQERTAHTTPALPGSPLASAA
;
A
#
# COMPACT_ATOMS: atom_id res chain seq x y z
N MET A 1 31.25 31.25 36.12
CA MET A 1 30.26 30.83 35.11
C MET A 1 30.68 29.45 34.63
N SER A 2 29.88 28.42 34.88
CA SER A 2 30.15 27.08 34.34
C SER A 2 29.89 27.09 32.82
N PRO A 3 30.70 26.38 32.01
CA PRO A 3 30.45 26.30 30.57
C PRO A 3 29.11 25.58 30.32
N ALA A 4 28.34 26.07 29.35
CA ALA A 4 27.11 25.42 28.93
C ALA A 4 27.42 24.02 28.36
N LYS A 5 26.72 22.99 28.85
CA LYS A 5 26.81 21.63 28.31
C LYS A 5 26.41 21.67 26.84
N ALA A 6 27.22 21.06 25.96
CA ALA A 6 26.89 20.93 24.55
C ALA A 6 25.58 20.13 24.38
N PRO A 7 24.73 20.47 23.39
CA PRO A 7 23.51 19.70 23.11
C PRO A 7 23.85 18.25 22.81
N GLU A 8 23.11 17.34 23.43
CA GLU A 8 23.27 15.91 23.18
C GLU A 8 22.65 15.57 21.80
N PRO A 9 23.28 14.71 20.98
CA PRO A 9 22.69 14.28 19.72
C PRO A 9 21.30 13.67 19.95
N LEU A 10 20.35 13.99 19.07
CA LEU A 10 19.03 13.36 19.12
C LEU A 10 19.16 11.86 18.82
N PRO A 11 18.33 11.00 19.46
CA PRO A 11 18.29 9.59 19.13
C PRO A 11 17.84 9.38 17.67
N PRO A 12 18.14 8.20 17.08
CA PRO A 12 17.64 7.82 15.78
C PRO A 12 16.11 7.92 15.68
N PRO A 13 15.55 8.16 14.48
CA PRO A 13 14.11 8.19 14.30
C PRO A 13 13.50 6.83 14.61
N LEU A 14 12.36 6.83 15.31
CA LEU A 14 11.57 5.62 15.54
C LEU A 14 10.73 5.29 14.30
N PRO A 15 10.42 4.00 14.06
CA PRO A 15 9.47 3.61 13.02
C PRO A 15 8.10 4.29 13.20
N ALA A 16 7.39 4.48 12.09
CA ALA A 16 6.00 4.92 12.15
C ALA A 16 5.12 3.83 12.79
N GLU A 17 4.11 4.26 13.53
CA GLU A 17 3.18 3.38 14.23
C GLU A 17 1.76 3.52 13.66
N ASN A 18 0.87 2.58 14.00
CA ASN A 18 -0.56 2.65 13.67
C ASN A 18 -0.85 2.94 12.18
N LEU A 19 -0.01 2.40 11.29
CA LEU A 19 -0.21 2.48 9.85
C LEU A 19 -1.52 1.78 9.49
N HIS A 20 -2.38 2.48 8.75
CA HIS A 20 -3.62 1.94 8.22
C HIS A 20 -3.92 2.51 6.84
N ALA A 21 -4.79 1.81 6.11
CA ALA A 21 -5.19 2.18 4.75
C ALA A 21 -6.70 2.38 4.67
N THR A 22 -7.13 3.42 3.96
CA THR A 22 -8.52 3.71 3.65
C THR A 22 -8.73 3.76 2.14
N LEU A 23 -9.68 2.98 1.62
CA LEU A 23 -10.06 3.04 0.21
C LEU A 23 -10.91 4.28 -0.06
N LEU A 24 -10.47 5.10 -1.02
CA LEU A 24 -11.17 6.31 -1.44
C LEU A 24 -12.16 5.99 -2.57
N HIS A 25 -13.15 6.87 -2.75
CA HIS A 25 -14.15 6.77 -3.83
C HIS A 25 -13.53 6.75 -5.24
N SER A 26 -12.31 7.28 -5.40
CA SER A 26 -11.55 7.24 -6.66
C SER A 26 -10.91 5.88 -6.96
N GLY A 27 -10.89 4.96 -5.98
CA GLY A 27 -10.15 3.70 -6.05
C GLY A 27 -8.70 3.81 -5.53
N ALA A 28 -8.23 5.03 -5.22
CA ALA A 28 -6.94 5.24 -4.58
C ALA A 28 -6.95 4.79 -3.11
N LEU A 29 -5.78 4.43 -2.58
CA LEU A 29 -5.62 4.12 -1.15
C LEU A 29 -4.98 5.31 -0.45
N ARG A 30 -5.65 5.83 0.59
CA ARG A 30 -5.02 6.73 1.54
C ARG A 30 -4.34 5.91 2.62
N LEU A 31 -3.07 6.21 2.87
CA LEU A 31 -2.26 5.66 3.95
C LEU A 31 -2.09 6.74 5.01
N ASP A 32 -2.38 6.40 6.27
CA ASP A 32 -2.26 7.30 7.41
C ASP A 32 -1.52 6.56 8.54
N TRP A 33 -0.69 7.27 9.29
CA TRP A 33 0.15 6.69 10.35
C TRP A 33 0.44 7.69 11.48
N GLU A 34 0.99 7.18 12.57
CA GLU A 34 1.47 7.95 13.70
C GLU A 34 2.99 8.07 13.71
N GLY A 35 3.48 9.19 14.24
CA GLY A 35 4.89 9.53 14.31
C GLY A 35 5.11 11.04 14.43
N THR A 36 6.38 11.45 14.47
CA THR A 36 6.77 12.86 14.56
C THR A 36 7.12 13.46 13.20
N THR A 37 6.65 14.68 12.92
CA THR A 37 7.10 15.50 11.78
C THR A 37 8.10 16.58 12.22
N ALA A 38 8.53 16.56 13.48
CA ALA A 38 9.49 17.53 14.02
C ALA A 38 10.93 17.20 13.58
N HIS A 39 11.85 18.14 13.77
CA HIS A 39 13.29 17.96 13.52
C HIS A 39 13.63 17.50 12.10
N GLY A 40 12.84 17.91 11.10
CA GLY A 40 13.03 17.52 9.71
C GLY A 40 12.70 16.05 9.45
N THR A 41 11.82 15.46 10.27
CA THR A 41 11.42 14.05 10.09
C THR A 41 10.47 13.93 8.90
N CYS A 42 10.80 13.03 7.98
CA CYS A 42 10.00 12.70 6.82
C CYS A 42 9.85 11.18 6.69
N TYR A 43 9.02 10.74 5.75
CA TYR A 43 8.64 9.35 5.61
C TYR A 43 8.77 8.90 4.17
N THR A 44 9.26 7.68 3.94
CA THR A 44 9.14 7.02 2.64
C THR A 44 8.12 5.91 2.71
N LEU A 45 7.30 5.81 1.66
CA LEU A 45 6.22 4.84 1.56
C LEU A 45 6.57 3.77 0.55
N TRP A 46 6.36 2.53 0.94
CA TRP A 46 6.75 1.37 0.16
C TRP A 46 5.55 0.47 -0.05
N ARG A 47 5.48 -0.11 -1.25
CA ARG A 47 4.41 -1.03 -1.65
C ARG A 47 4.98 -2.27 -2.32
N ARG A 48 4.45 -3.42 -1.94
CA ARG A 48 4.68 -4.70 -2.63
C ARG A 48 3.37 -5.26 -3.14
N LEU A 49 3.33 -5.63 -4.42
CA LEU A 49 2.15 -6.20 -5.08
C LEU A 49 2.27 -7.71 -5.31
N ASP A 50 3.49 -8.21 -5.52
CA ASP A 50 3.78 -9.64 -5.63
C ASP A 50 4.72 -10.05 -4.49
N PRO A 51 4.39 -11.08 -3.69
CA PRO A 51 5.22 -11.53 -2.57
C PRO A 51 6.64 -11.96 -2.96
N ASN A 52 6.86 -12.35 -4.22
CA ASN A 52 8.16 -12.76 -4.77
C ASN A 52 9.00 -11.59 -5.27
N THR A 53 8.43 -10.38 -5.29
CA THR A 53 9.11 -9.17 -5.75
C THR A 53 9.47 -8.26 -4.58
N PRO A 54 10.57 -7.49 -4.66
CA PRO A 54 10.87 -6.49 -3.65
C PRO A 54 9.80 -5.38 -3.65
N ALA A 55 9.62 -4.75 -2.49
CA ALA A 55 8.77 -3.57 -2.40
C ALA A 55 9.34 -2.41 -3.23
N SER A 56 8.46 -1.67 -3.87
CA SER A 56 8.78 -0.47 -4.64
C SER A 56 8.52 0.78 -3.81
N LEU A 57 9.39 1.77 -3.93
CA LEU A 57 9.19 3.09 -3.35
C LEU A 57 8.08 3.81 -4.10
N LEU A 58 7.06 4.28 -3.38
CA LEU A 58 5.97 5.09 -3.92
C LEU A 58 6.32 6.58 -3.89
N GLY A 59 6.97 7.03 -2.82
CA GLY A 59 7.31 8.43 -2.63
C GLY A 59 7.79 8.75 -1.24
N ALA A 60 8.09 10.04 -1.03
CA ALA A 60 8.51 10.59 0.24
C ALA A 60 7.63 11.79 0.62
N VAL A 61 7.23 11.89 1.88
CA VAL A 61 6.44 13.01 2.42
C VAL A 61 6.88 13.37 3.83
N CYS A 62 6.82 14.65 4.19
CA CYS A 62 7.06 15.12 5.56
C CYS A 62 5.75 15.36 6.32
N LEU A 63 4.70 14.62 5.93
CA LEU A 63 3.37 14.57 6.51
C LEU A 63 3.12 13.16 7.03
N ARG A 64 1.99 12.96 7.71
CA ARG A 64 1.57 11.66 8.25
C ARG A 64 0.46 10.98 7.43
N SER A 65 0.34 11.41 6.18
CA SER A 65 -0.64 10.90 5.23
C SER A 65 -0.06 10.92 3.82
N PHE A 66 -0.43 9.93 3.01
CA PHE A 66 -0.06 9.80 1.60
C PHE A 66 -1.22 9.15 0.85
N VAL A 67 -1.42 9.54 -0.40
CA VAL A 67 -2.43 8.91 -1.27
C VAL A 67 -1.71 8.17 -2.37
N ASP A 68 -1.91 6.86 -2.44
CA ASP A 68 -1.45 6.02 -3.52
C ASP A 68 -2.52 5.97 -4.62
N GLU A 69 -2.32 6.77 -5.66
CA GLU A 69 -3.15 6.82 -6.87
C GLU A 69 -2.64 5.85 -7.96
N THR A 70 -1.53 5.15 -7.71
CA THR A 70 -0.80 4.36 -8.71
C THR A 70 -1.12 2.87 -8.64
N LEU A 71 -2.12 2.50 -7.85
CA LEU A 71 -2.50 1.10 -7.65
C LEU A 71 -3.15 0.54 -8.91
N PRO A 72 -2.56 -0.49 -9.56
CA PRO A 72 -3.15 -1.04 -10.77
C PRO A 72 -4.52 -1.65 -10.51
N ALA A 73 -5.48 -1.40 -11.42
CA ALA A 73 -6.78 -2.04 -11.39
C ALA A 73 -6.63 -3.57 -11.47
N GLY A 74 -7.46 -4.29 -10.69
CA GLY A 74 -7.41 -5.76 -10.61
C GLY A 74 -6.35 -6.32 -9.66
N THR A 75 -5.59 -5.47 -8.95
CA THR A 75 -4.71 -5.91 -7.86
C THR A 75 -5.52 -6.61 -6.77
N PRO A 76 -5.28 -7.89 -6.45
CA PRO A 76 -6.04 -8.59 -5.42
C PRO A 76 -5.56 -8.26 -4.01
N GLU A 77 -4.26 -8.03 -3.84
CA GLU A 77 -3.61 -7.79 -2.56
C GLU A 77 -2.43 -6.83 -2.74
N ALA A 78 -2.21 -5.95 -1.77
CA ALA A 78 -1.04 -5.08 -1.70
C ALA A 78 -0.54 -4.99 -0.25
N VAL A 79 0.77 -5.03 -0.06
CA VAL A 79 1.43 -4.86 1.25
C VAL A 79 2.10 -3.50 1.30
N TYR A 80 1.83 -2.74 2.37
CA TYR A 80 2.39 -1.41 2.60
C TYR A 80 3.18 -1.34 3.90
N PHE A 81 4.21 -0.53 3.91
CA PHE A 81 4.94 -0.11 5.11
C PHE A 81 5.57 1.26 4.89
N VAL A 82 5.94 1.91 6.00
CA VAL A 82 6.53 3.25 6.02
C VAL A 82 7.88 3.19 6.73
N ARG A 83 8.86 3.96 6.24
CA ARG A 83 10.13 4.20 6.94
C ARG A 83 10.24 5.66 7.34
N THR A 84 10.69 5.91 8.56
CA THR A 84 10.95 7.26 9.08
C THR A 84 12.39 7.67 8.77
N HIS A 85 12.57 8.91 8.33
CA HIS A 85 13.85 9.50 7.94
C HIS A 85 14.10 10.78 8.72
N ARG A 86 15.35 11.01 9.13
CA ARG A 86 15.80 12.28 9.72
C ARG A 86 17.25 12.55 9.31
N GLY A 87 17.43 13.45 8.33
CA GLY A 87 18.73 13.59 7.66
C GLY A 87 19.11 12.27 6.99
N GLU A 88 20.32 11.77 7.25
CA GLU A 88 20.81 10.48 6.74
C GLU A 88 20.35 9.27 7.57
N LEU A 89 19.65 9.49 8.70
CA LEU A 89 19.19 8.41 9.56
C LEU A 89 17.86 7.86 9.07
N THR A 90 17.76 6.54 9.03
CA THR A 90 16.55 5.78 8.66
C THR A 90 16.16 4.85 9.81
N SER A 91 14.87 4.76 10.12
CA SER A 91 14.32 3.78 11.07
C SER A 91 14.17 2.39 10.43
N ASP A 92 13.88 1.38 11.23
CA ASP A 92 13.28 0.15 10.73
C ASP A 92 11.92 0.40 10.06
N ASP A 93 11.40 -0.63 9.38
CA ASP A 93 10.06 -0.61 8.79
C ASP A 93 8.98 -0.47 9.88
N SER A 94 7.92 0.26 9.57
CA SER A 94 6.68 0.13 10.33
C SER A 94 6.13 -1.29 10.26
N THR A 95 5.13 -1.59 11.09
CA THR A 95 4.31 -2.79 10.88
C THR A 95 3.81 -2.81 9.43
N HIS A 96 3.97 -3.95 8.78
CA HIS A 96 3.47 -4.15 7.43
C HIS A 96 1.97 -4.42 7.49
N ILE A 97 1.20 -3.69 6.68
CA ILE A 97 -0.23 -3.93 6.53
C ILE A 97 -0.53 -4.60 5.20
N THR A 98 -1.45 -5.55 5.22
CA THR A 98 -1.97 -6.21 4.01
C THR A 98 -3.34 -5.63 3.69
N VAL A 99 -3.47 -5.03 2.52
CA VAL A 99 -4.74 -4.56 1.98
C VAL A 99 -5.23 -5.58 0.97
N ARG A 100 -6.33 -6.27 1.29
CA ARG A 100 -7.01 -7.21 0.39
C ARG A 100 -8.15 -6.50 -0.31
N LEU A 101 -8.10 -6.46 -1.64
CA LEU A 101 -9.06 -5.77 -2.50
C LEU A 101 -9.93 -6.75 -3.26
N GLY A 102 -9.48 -8.00 -3.40
CA GLY A 102 -10.23 -9.06 -4.03
C GLY A 102 -9.77 -10.44 -3.58
N VAL A 103 -10.48 -11.46 -4.03
CA VAL A 103 -10.12 -12.86 -3.84
C VAL A 103 -9.54 -13.41 -5.14
N THR A 104 -8.38 -14.04 -5.08
CA THR A 104 -7.85 -14.84 -6.20
C THR A 104 -8.47 -16.24 -6.11
N GLY A 105 -9.32 -16.62 -7.08
CA GLY A 105 -9.87 -17.98 -7.15
C GLY A 105 -11.38 -18.13 -7.08
N GLN A 106 -12.15 -17.19 -7.64
CA GLN A 106 -13.42 -17.59 -8.24
C GLN A 106 -13.13 -17.78 -9.72
N GLU A 107 -13.06 -19.04 -10.17
CA GLU A 107 -13.34 -19.33 -11.58
C GLU A 107 -14.61 -18.55 -11.89
N ARG A 108 -14.53 -17.57 -12.81
CA ARG A 108 -15.73 -17.05 -13.43
C ARG A 108 -16.34 -18.27 -14.08
N THR A 109 -17.33 -18.89 -13.42
CA THR A 109 -18.26 -19.76 -14.09
C THR A 109 -18.87 -18.87 -15.15
N ALA A 110 -18.30 -18.96 -16.36
CA ALA A 110 -18.95 -18.42 -17.52
C ALA A 110 -20.34 -19.03 -17.46
N HIS A 111 -21.36 -18.17 -17.34
CA HIS A 111 -22.71 -18.58 -17.62
C HIS A 111 -22.70 -18.94 -19.11
N THR A 112 -22.31 -20.18 -19.42
CA THR A 112 -22.52 -20.77 -20.73
C THR A 112 -24.03 -20.83 -20.84
N THR A 113 -24.62 -19.85 -21.52
CA THR A 113 -26.01 -19.91 -21.96
C THR A 113 -26.20 -21.29 -22.60
N PRO A 114 -27.11 -22.14 -22.08
CA PRO A 114 -27.37 -23.41 -22.73
C PRO A 114 -27.82 -23.12 -24.16
N ALA A 115 -27.11 -23.65 -25.15
CA ALA A 115 -27.62 -23.69 -26.50
C ALA A 115 -28.95 -24.46 -26.45
N LEU A 116 -30.04 -23.86 -26.94
CA LEU A 116 -31.34 -24.52 -27.00
C LEU A 116 -31.21 -25.82 -27.81
N PRO A 117 -31.62 -26.98 -27.26
CA PRO A 117 -31.67 -28.20 -28.03
C PRO A 117 -32.89 -28.17 -28.95
N GLY A 118 -32.64 -28.24 -30.26
CA GLY A 118 -33.62 -28.69 -31.25
C GLY A 118 -34.43 -27.59 -31.94
N SER A 119 -34.13 -27.37 -33.21
CA SER A 119 -35.16 -27.16 -34.21
C SER A 119 -34.87 -28.08 -35.39
N PRO A 120 -35.66 -29.14 -35.63
CA PRO A 120 -35.55 -29.91 -36.85
C PRO A 120 -36.12 -29.07 -37.99
N LEU A 121 -35.32 -28.76 -39.01
CA LEU A 121 -35.86 -28.34 -40.30
C LEU A 121 -35.92 -29.56 -41.21
N ALA A 122 -37.15 -29.88 -41.60
CA ALA A 122 -37.56 -31.00 -42.42
C ALA A 122 -36.96 -30.98 -43.83
N SER A 123 -36.87 -32.17 -44.42
CA SER A 123 -36.48 -32.49 -45.81
C SER A 123 -37.17 -31.66 -46.89
N ALA A 124 -36.43 -31.39 -47.97
CA ALA A 124 -36.80 -31.47 -49.41
C ALA A 124 -35.63 -30.85 -50.22
N ALA A 125 -35.18 -31.30 -51.37
CA ALA A 125 -35.52 -32.38 -52.30
C ALA A 125 -34.24 -32.69 -53.13
#